data_AF-A0A1M7PW92-F1
#
_entry.id   AF-A0A1M7PW92-F1
#
_cell.length_a   1.000
_cell.length_b   1.000
_cell.length_c   1.000
_cell.angle_alpha   90.00
_cell.angle_beta   90.00
_cell.angle_gamma   90.00
#
_symmetry.space_group_name_H-M   'P 1'
#
loop_
_entity.id
_entity.type
_entity.pdbx_description
1 polymer ?
#
loop_
_entity_poly.entity_id
_entity_poly.type
_entity_poly.pdbx_seq_one_letter_code
_entity_poly.pdbx_strand_id
1 'polypeptide(L)'
;MKLLLSTFLLIFSMTVFAQSNAFAGDYNRTINTEINDTFDYKLTLNPDGTFLFHYCSKIKNGIPPEVNKYGKGKWTAKDNVITFSSNKQEDFDAKYTLDFNKSKARFITKNPRDKSDRIIKTKLTFVESEIPWIQRLDISIRSAKYE
;
A
#
# COMPACT_ATOMS: atom_id res chain seq x y z
N MET A 1 28.08 31.42 -14.38
CA MET A 1 27.46 30.26 -15.08
C MET A 1 27.51 28.95 -14.28
N LYS A 2 28.63 28.56 -13.65
CA LYS A 2 28.71 27.30 -12.88
C LYS A 2 27.73 27.24 -11.69
N LEU A 3 27.56 28.34 -10.96
CA LEU A 3 26.64 28.41 -9.83
C LEU A 3 25.17 28.26 -10.24
N LEU A 4 24.76 28.91 -11.34
CA LEU A 4 23.39 28.86 -11.87
C LEU A 4 23.00 27.45 -12.35
N LEU A 5 23.94 26.72 -12.97
CA LEU A 5 23.70 25.35 -13.41
C LEU A 5 23.50 24.41 -12.20
N SER A 6 24.30 24.59 -11.15
CA SER A 6 24.18 23.82 -9.90
C SER A 6 22.88 24.11 -9.17
N THR A 7 22.42 25.37 -9.14
CA THR A 7 21.12 25.70 -8.52
C THR A 7 19.97 25.05 -9.28
N PHE A 8 19.98 25.08 -10.61
CA PHE A 8 18.91 24.50 -11.44
C PHE A 8 18.79 22.97 -11.27
N LEU A 9 19.92 22.27 -11.12
CA LEU A 9 19.96 20.83 -10.85
C LEU A 9 19.35 20.48 -9.47
N LEU A 10 19.52 21.36 -8.48
CA LEU A 10 19.02 21.18 -7.12
C LEU A 10 17.50 21.36 -7.00
N ILE A 11 16.89 22.19 -7.84
CA ILE A 11 15.43 22.41 -7.83
C ILE A 11 14.69 21.24 -8.51
N PHE A 12 15.32 20.60 -9.50
CA PHE A 12 14.72 19.48 -10.23
C PHE A 12 14.59 18.22 -9.38
N SER A 13 15.53 17.95 -8.47
CA SER A 13 15.46 16.80 -7.57
C SER A 13 14.37 16.93 -6.49
N MET A 14 13.92 18.14 -6.14
CA MET A 14 12.89 18.33 -5.10
C MET A 14 11.45 18.08 -5.59
N THR A 15 11.17 18.27 -6.88
CA THR A 15 9.78 18.14 -7.40
C THR A 15 9.31 16.69 -7.48
N VAL A 16 10.24 15.73 -7.59
CA VAL A 16 9.92 14.29 -7.68
C VAL A 16 9.36 13.74 -6.36
N PHE A 17 9.79 14.29 -5.22
CA PHE A 17 9.33 13.86 -3.90
C PHE A 17 7.93 14.39 -3.52
N ALA A 18 7.47 15.46 -4.15
CA ALA A 18 6.15 16.03 -3.83
C ALA A 18 4.98 15.12 -4.26
N GLN A 19 5.17 14.27 -5.26
CA GLN A 19 4.12 13.37 -5.76
C GLN A 19 3.95 12.10 -4.90
N SER A 20 4.97 11.63 -4.17
CA SER A 20 4.86 10.42 -3.33
C SER A 20 4.05 10.64 -2.05
N ASN A 21 4.06 11.87 -1.51
CA ASN A 21 3.37 12.19 -0.25
C ASN A 21 1.84 11.99 -0.30
N ALA A 22 1.20 12.09 -1.46
CA ALA A 22 -0.26 11.98 -1.56
C ALA A 22 -0.77 10.53 -1.35
N PHE A 23 0.08 9.53 -1.59
CA PHE A 23 -0.27 8.12 -1.51
C PHE A 23 0.34 7.42 -0.29
N ALA A 24 1.42 7.97 0.26
CA ALA A 24 2.09 7.43 1.43
C ALA A 24 1.14 7.37 2.64
N GLY A 25 1.28 6.33 3.46
CA GLY A 25 0.48 6.12 4.66
C GLY A 25 0.24 4.66 5.00
N ASP A 26 -0.42 4.46 6.13
CA ASP A 26 -0.83 3.14 6.61
C ASP A 26 -2.25 2.82 6.15
N TYR A 27 -2.42 1.65 5.55
CA TYR A 27 -3.69 1.13 5.08
C TYR A 27 -4.00 -0.18 5.79
N ASN A 28 -5.27 -0.38 6.12
CA ASN A 28 -5.70 -1.62 6.73
C ASN A 28 -7.09 -2.08 6.27
N ARG A 29 -7.32 -3.37 6.48
CA ARG A 29 -8.64 -3.98 6.50
C ARG A 29 -8.63 -5.14 7.47
N THR A 30 -9.66 -5.22 8.28
CA THR A 30 -9.96 -6.37 9.12
C THR A 30 -11.28 -6.95 8.66
N ILE A 31 -11.32 -8.25 8.44
CA ILE A 31 -12.53 -9.01 8.13
C ILE A 31 -12.75 -9.97 9.29
N ASN A 32 -13.90 -9.88 9.95
CA ASN A 32 -14.32 -10.81 10.98
C ASN A 32 -15.48 -11.65 10.45
N THR A 33 -15.47 -12.93 10.75
CA THR A 33 -16.55 -13.86 10.43
C THR A 33 -17.42 -14.12 11.66
N GLU A 34 -18.62 -14.67 11.45
CA GLU A 34 -19.55 -15.03 12.54
C GLU A 34 -18.97 -16.09 13.50
N ILE A 35 -18.03 -16.92 13.01
CA ILE A 35 -17.38 -17.97 13.79
C ILE A 35 -16.09 -17.50 14.49
N ASN A 36 -15.87 -16.18 14.58
CA ASN A 36 -14.70 -15.52 15.15
C ASN A 36 -13.37 -15.80 14.43
N ASP A 37 -13.41 -16.19 13.15
CA ASP A 37 -12.21 -16.12 12.30
C ASP A 37 -11.95 -14.67 11.89
N THR A 38 -10.68 -14.28 11.84
CA THR A 38 -10.23 -12.92 11.51
C THR A 38 -9.19 -12.93 10.39
N PHE A 39 -9.31 -11.99 9.47
CA PHE A 39 -8.33 -11.73 8.41
C PHE A 39 -7.91 -10.27 8.46
N ASP A 40 -6.67 -10.03 8.85
CA ASP A 40 -6.06 -8.71 8.98
C ASP A 40 -5.08 -8.47 7.83
N TYR A 41 -5.30 -7.36 7.13
CA TYR A 41 -4.45 -6.86 6.06
C TYR A 41 -3.88 -5.51 6.47
N LYS A 42 -2.57 -5.37 6.41
CA LYS A 42 -1.85 -4.12 6.68
C LYS A 42 -0.88 -3.85 5.54
N LEU A 43 -0.92 -2.63 5.01
CA LEU A 43 0.02 -2.14 4.01
C LEU A 43 0.49 -0.76 4.42
N THR A 44 1.79 -0.56 4.50
CA THR A 44 2.41 0.75 4.66
C THR A 44 3.07 1.14 3.35
N LEU A 45 2.71 2.30 2.81
CA LEU A 45 3.41 2.95 1.71
C LEU A 45 4.30 4.05 2.29
N ASN A 46 5.61 3.84 2.30
CA ASN A 46 6.57 4.81 2.82
C ASN A 46 6.81 5.93 1.78
N PRO A 47 7.01 7.19 2.22
CA PRO A 47 7.26 8.33 1.30
C PRO A 47 8.49 8.17 0.41
N ASP A 48 9.44 7.33 0.80
CA ASP A 48 10.68 7.02 0.06
C ASP A 48 10.47 6.03 -1.11
N GLY A 49 9.23 5.60 -1.35
CA GLY A 49 8.88 4.66 -2.41
C GLY A 49 9.06 3.19 -2.01
N THR A 50 9.26 2.87 -0.73
CA THR A 50 9.23 1.49 -0.22
C THR A 50 7.87 1.12 0.38
N PHE A 51 7.53 -0.17 0.43
CA PHE A 51 6.32 -0.65 1.08
C PHE A 51 6.58 -1.84 2.00
N LEU A 52 5.70 -2.01 2.98
CA LEU A 52 5.61 -3.19 3.85
C LEU A 52 4.18 -3.71 3.83
N PHE A 53 4.02 -5.02 3.64
CA PHE A 53 2.74 -5.70 3.68
C PHE A 53 2.76 -6.84 4.71
N HIS A 54 1.70 -6.92 5.50
CA HIS A 54 1.45 -8.00 6.44
C HIS A 54 0.00 -8.47 6.32
N TYR A 55 -0.15 -9.78 6.11
CA TYR A 55 -1.41 -10.49 6.23
C TYR A 55 -1.33 -11.43 7.43
N CYS A 56 -2.35 -11.40 8.28
CA CYS A 56 -2.55 -12.34 9.37
C CYS A 56 -3.95 -12.94 9.26
N SER A 57 -4.06 -14.26 9.25
CA SER A 57 -5.34 -14.95 9.42
C SER A 57 -5.34 -15.74 10.71
N LYS A 58 -6.40 -15.59 11.50
CA LYS A 58 -6.69 -16.39 12.67
C LYS A 58 -7.96 -17.19 12.39
N ILE A 59 -7.83 -18.50 12.26
CA ILE A 59 -8.93 -19.41 11.96
C ILE A 59 -9.03 -20.38 13.14
N LYS A 60 -10.15 -20.35 13.86
CA LYS A 60 -10.31 -21.04 15.16
C LYS A 60 -9.99 -22.53 15.10
N ASN A 61 -10.42 -23.19 14.02
CA ASN A 61 -10.18 -24.61 13.77
C ASN A 61 -9.18 -24.85 12.62
N GLY A 62 -8.41 -23.83 12.25
CA GLY A 62 -7.38 -23.93 11.21
C GLY A 62 -6.16 -24.70 11.72
N ILE A 63 -5.45 -25.35 10.79
CA ILE A 63 -4.16 -25.99 11.06
C ILE A 63 -3.15 -25.43 10.05
N PRO A 64 -2.25 -24.51 10.44
CA PRO A 64 -2.18 -23.88 11.76
C PRO A 64 -3.34 -22.89 12.01
N PRO A 65 -3.67 -22.60 13.29
CA PRO A 65 -4.76 -21.69 13.63
C PRO A 65 -4.42 -20.22 13.32
N GLU A 66 -3.13 -19.89 13.22
CA GLU A 66 -2.66 -18.58 12.79
C GLU A 66 -1.68 -18.73 11.62
N VAL A 67 -1.91 -17.97 10.56
CA VAL A 67 -1.00 -17.87 9.40
C VAL A 67 -0.61 -16.42 9.21
N ASN A 68 0.69 -16.18 9.08
CA ASN A 68 1.25 -14.88 8.77
C ASN A 68 1.94 -14.92 7.41
N LYS A 69 1.70 -13.90 6.57
CA LYS A 69 2.38 -13.74 5.28
C LYS A 69 2.87 -12.29 5.15
N TYR A 70 4.09 -12.12 4.67
CA TYR A 70 4.74 -10.81 4.58
C TYR A 70 5.30 -10.56 3.20
N GLY A 71 5.24 -9.30 2.77
CA GLY A 71 5.90 -8.81 1.56
C GLY A 71 6.52 -7.45 1.81
N LYS A 72 7.59 -7.14 1.09
CA LYS A 72 8.22 -5.82 1.06
C LYS A 72 8.73 -5.52 -0.35
N GLY A 73 9.07 -4.27 -0.60
CA GLY A 73 9.66 -3.85 -1.86
C GLY A 73 9.42 -2.39 -2.14
N LYS A 74 9.30 -2.05 -3.42
CA LYS A 74 9.12 -0.67 -3.90
C LYS A 74 7.74 -0.47 -4.50
N TRP A 75 7.27 0.77 -4.44
CA TRP A 75 6.07 1.22 -5.11
C TRP A 75 6.33 2.50 -5.89
N THR A 76 5.59 2.67 -6.98
CA THR A 76 5.54 3.91 -7.76
C THR A 76 4.09 4.26 -8.02
N ALA A 77 3.81 5.54 -8.25
CA ALA A 77 2.47 5.99 -8.62
C ALA A 77 2.50 6.72 -9.96
N LYS A 78 1.52 6.42 -10.80
CA LYS A 78 1.18 7.20 -11.99
C LYS A 78 -0.32 7.44 -11.98
N ASP A 79 -0.71 8.71 -12.07
CA ASP A 79 -2.10 9.15 -11.89
C ASP A 79 -2.64 8.65 -10.54
N ASN A 80 -3.67 7.80 -10.54
CA ASN A 80 -4.21 7.17 -9.34
C ASN A 80 -3.89 5.67 -9.26
N VAL A 81 -2.90 5.18 -10.00
CA VAL A 81 -2.50 3.77 -10.01
C VAL A 81 -1.14 3.62 -9.35
N ILE A 82 -1.10 2.83 -8.29
CA ILE A 82 0.09 2.41 -7.57
C ILE A 82 0.55 1.08 -8.15
N THR A 83 1.80 0.99 -8.56
CA THR A 83 2.43 -0.24 -9.06
C THR A 83 3.48 -0.71 -8.07
N PHE A 84 3.41 -1.99 -7.72
CA PHE A 84 4.33 -2.63 -6.78
C PHE A 84 5.39 -3.45 -7.51
N SER A 85 6.57 -3.55 -6.89
CA SER A 85 7.67 -4.39 -7.35
C SER A 85 8.43 -4.95 -6.16
N SER A 86 8.85 -6.21 -6.26
CA SER A 86 9.69 -6.87 -5.26
C SER A 86 10.92 -7.49 -5.93
N ASN A 87 12.10 -7.15 -5.44
CA ASN A 87 13.37 -7.72 -5.85
C ASN A 87 13.66 -8.98 -5.03
N LYS A 88 13.75 -10.15 -5.70
CA LYS A 88 13.98 -11.44 -5.02
C LYS A 88 15.29 -11.54 -4.23
N GLN A 89 16.29 -10.71 -4.52
CA GLN A 89 17.57 -10.72 -3.81
C GLN A 89 17.57 -9.80 -2.59
N GLU A 90 16.82 -8.70 -2.63
CA GLU A 90 16.85 -7.64 -1.60
C GLU A 90 15.62 -7.69 -0.68
N ASP A 91 14.46 -8.03 -1.25
CA ASP A 91 13.16 -7.94 -0.60
C ASP A 91 12.69 -9.27 -0.01
N PHE A 92 13.39 -10.38 -0.28
CA PHE A 92 13.01 -11.70 0.19
C PHE A 92 13.98 -12.19 1.27
N ASP A 93 13.41 -12.77 2.31
CA ASP A 93 14.14 -13.48 3.36
C ASP A 93 13.23 -14.55 3.99
N ALA A 94 13.64 -15.14 5.11
CA ALA A 94 12.86 -16.16 5.80
C ALA A 94 11.45 -15.67 6.23
N LYS A 95 11.26 -14.36 6.40
CA LYS A 95 9.99 -13.74 6.82
C LYS A 95 9.22 -13.17 5.62
N TYR A 96 9.88 -12.41 4.76
CA TYR A 96 9.25 -11.73 3.61
C TYR A 96 9.33 -12.63 2.37
N THR A 97 8.18 -13.16 1.96
CA THR A 97 8.10 -14.20 0.93
C THR A 97 7.06 -13.93 -0.15
N LEU A 98 6.21 -12.92 0.03
CA LEU A 98 5.19 -12.56 -0.96
C LEU A 98 5.80 -11.77 -2.11
N ASP A 99 5.57 -12.26 -3.33
CA ASP A 99 5.96 -11.58 -4.56
C ASP A 99 4.87 -10.60 -5.02
N PHE A 100 5.13 -9.31 -4.86
CA PHE A 100 4.21 -8.26 -5.32
C PHE A 100 4.48 -7.81 -6.76
N ASN A 101 5.40 -8.46 -7.50
CA ASN A 101 5.58 -8.15 -8.91
C ASN A 101 4.26 -8.30 -9.66
N LYS A 102 4.03 -7.40 -10.63
CA LYS A 102 2.76 -7.28 -11.38
C LYS A 102 1.53 -6.98 -10.53
N SER A 103 1.69 -6.55 -9.28
CA SER A 103 0.57 -6.06 -8.48
C SER A 103 0.34 -4.58 -8.72
N LYS A 104 -0.92 -4.17 -8.87
CA LYS A 104 -1.35 -2.79 -8.99
C LYS A 104 -2.57 -2.51 -8.13
N ALA A 105 -2.60 -1.33 -7.53
CA ALA A 105 -3.75 -0.84 -6.78
C ALA A 105 -4.20 0.55 -7.28
N ARG A 106 -5.50 0.79 -7.33
CA ARG A 106 -6.07 2.12 -7.57
C ARG A 106 -6.26 2.85 -6.26
N PHE A 107 -5.75 4.07 -6.18
CA PHE A 107 -6.04 5.02 -5.12
C PHE A 107 -7.39 5.69 -5.38
N ILE A 108 -8.30 5.54 -4.41
CA ILE A 108 -9.65 6.07 -4.45
C ILE A 108 -9.79 7.02 -3.28
N THR A 109 -10.06 8.29 -3.59
CA THR A 109 -10.36 9.35 -2.64
C THR A 109 -11.47 10.22 -3.20
N LYS A 110 -12.05 11.09 -2.35
CA LYS A 110 -13.05 12.06 -2.81
C LYS A 110 -12.42 12.97 -3.86
N ASN A 111 -13.10 13.15 -4.99
CA ASN A 111 -12.65 14.11 -5.99
C ASN A 111 -12.73 15.53 -5.37
N PRO A 112 -11.67 16.35 -5.43
CA PRO A 112 -11.72 17.72 -4.91
C PRO A 112 -12.83 18.59 -5.52
N ARG A 113 -13.32 18.22 -6.71
CA ARG A 113 -14.42 18.90 -7.41
C ARG A 113 -15.81 18.39 -7.00
N ASP A 114 -15.90 17.25 -6.33
CA ASP A 114 -17.16 16.70 -5.82
C ASP A 114 -17.60 17.48 -4.56
N LYS A 115 -18.64 18.29 -4.71
CA LYS A 115 -19.23 19.12 -3.65
C LYS A 115 -20.35 18.43 -2.87
N SER A 116 -20.68 17.18 -3.20
CA SER A 116 -21.73 16.44 -2.48
C SER A 116 -21.30 16.14 -1.04
N ASP A 117 -22.26 15.93 -0.14
CA ASP A 117 -21.99 15.56 1.26
C ASP A 117 -21.58 14.09 1.43
N ARG A 118 -21.35 13.37 0.33
CA ARG A 118 -20.92 11.96 0.36
C ARG A 118 -19.55 11.85 1.02
N ILE A 119 -19.45 10.95 2.00
CA ILE A 119 -18.19 10.59 2.66
C ILE A 119 -17.55 9.47 1.84
N ILE A 120 -16.49 9.79 1.10
CA ILE A 120 -15.68 8.81 0.38
C ILE A 120 -14.45 8.52 1.22
N LYS A 121 -14.38 7.30 1.76
CA LYS A 121 -13.21 6.84 2.52
C LYS A 121 -12.03 6.61 1.57
N THR A 122 -10.91 7.24 1.85
CA THR A 122 -9.66 7.01 1.12
C THR A 122 -9.24 5.55 1.24
N LYS A 123 -9.01 4.89 0.12
CA LYS A 123 -8.66 3.46 0.05
C LYS A 123 -7.81 3.13 -1.16
N LEU A 124 -7.18 1.96 -1.10
CA LEU A 124 -6.54 1.28 -2.22
C LEU A 124 -7.38 0.06 -2.60
N THR A 125 -7.64 -0.10 -3.89
CA THR A 125 -8.27 -1.30 -4.47
C THR A 125 -7.25 -2.02 -5.34
N PHE A 126 -6.82 -3.22 -4.95
CA PHE A 126 -5.91 -4.03 -5.76
C PHE A 126 -6.63 -4.51 -7.03
N VAL A 127 -6.28 -3.96 -8.19
CA VAL A 127 -6.92 -4.29 -9.47
C VAL A 127 -6.22 -5.44 -10.19
N GLU A 128 -4.92 -5.60 -9.94
CA GLU A 128 -4.07 -6.65 -10.51
C GLU A 128 -3.15 -7.20 -9.40
N SER A 129 -2.99 -8.51 -9.32
CA SER A 129 -1.98 -9.17 -8.48
C SER A 129 -1.89 -10.65 -8.86
N GLU A 130 -0.68 -11.22 -8.82
CA GLU A 130 -0.49 -12.68 -8.89
C GLU A 130 -0.74 -13.37 -7.54
N ILE A 131 -0.93 -12.59 -6.46
CA ILE A 131 -1.34 -13.10 -5.15
C ILE A 131 -2.88 -13.20 -5.13
N PRO A 132 -3.48 -14.42 -5.21
CA PRO A 132 -4.90 -14.55 -5.56
C PRO A 132 -5.85 -13.89 -4.56
N TRP A 133 -5.55 -13.97 -3.26
CA TRP A 133 -6.38 -13.41 -2.19
C TRP A 133 -6.21 -11.90 -1.99
N ILE A 134 -5.35 -11.24 -2.76
CA ILE A 134 -5.19 -9.78 -2.75
C ILE A 134 -5.92 -9.16 -3.95
N GLN A 135 -6.16 -9.89 -5.03
CA GLN A 135 -6.88 -9.34 -6.17
C GLN A 135 -8.30 -8.91 -5.75
N ARG A 136 -8.68 -7.67 -6.10
CA ARG A 136 -9.92 -6.98 -5.71
C ARG A 136 -10.06 -6.69 -4.21
N LEU A 137 -8.98 -6.82 -3.44
CA LEU A 137 -8.96 -6.40 -2.05
C LEU A 137 -9.00 -4.87 -1.96
N ASP A 138 -9.97 -4.36 -1.23
CA ASP A 138 -9.99 -2.98 -0.76
C ASP A 138 -9.30 -2.89 0.59
N ILE A 139 -8.37 -1.95 0.77
CA ILE A 139 -7.80 -1.58 2.08
C ILE A 139 -7.90 -0.06 2.27
N SER A 140 -8.37 0.38 3.43
CA SER A 140 -8.62 1.80 3.68
C SER A 140 -7.46 2.44 4.40
N ILE A 141 -7.23 3.74 4.18
CA ILE A 141 -6.25 4.47 4.98
C ILE A 141 -6.67 4.44 6.46
N ARG A 142 -5.69 4.24 7.34
CA ARG A 142 -5.88 4.34 8.78
C ARG A 142 -6.01 5.81 9.13
N SER A 143 -7.23 6.26 9.36
CA SER A 143 -7.46 7.55 10.02
C SER A 143 -6.86 7.48 11.42
N ALA A 144 -6.06 8.47 11.80
CA ALA A 144 -5.74 8.68 13.22
C ALA A 144 -7.08 8.77 13.96
N LYS A 145 -7.37 7.77 14.79
CA LYS A 145 -8.39 7.96 15.82
C LYS A 145 -7.75 8.97 16.75
N TYR A 146 -8.27 10.20 16.78
CA TYR A 146 -8.06 11.06 17.93
C TYR A 146 -8.73 10.32 19.09
N GLU A 147 -7.90 9.67 19.91
CA GLU A 147 -8.27 9.19 21.25
C GLU A 147 -8.22 10.37 22.23
#